data_AF-A0A819CW84-F1
#
_entry.id   AF-A0A819CW84-F1
#
_cell.length_a   1.000
_cell.length_b   1.000
_cell.length_c   1.000
_cell.angle_alpha   90.00
_cell.angle_beta   90.00
_cell.angle_gamma   90.00
#
_symmetry.space_group_name_H-M   'P 1'
#
loop_
_entity.id
_entity.type
_entity.pdbx_description
1 polymer ?
#
loop_
_entity_poly.entity_id
_entity_poly.type
_entity_poly.pdbx_seq_one_letter_code
_entity_poly.pdbx_strand_id
1 'polypeptide(L)'
;MPMIPSDLTHICLTEACYLPFDQFELFISKLCPRVEMLRINILDDKNYLDAERWQCLIVQHMGHLRTFDFQHRCVIASDDYQYNTYHAIIDRFSSPFWLEHQWYFAHQHSGCSKHRYGRFYSIQPYRNKLVCTANSYLNAGYS
;
A
#
# COMPACT_ATOMS: atom_id res chain seq x y z
N MET A 1 -9.94 -31.18 -2.39
CA MET A 1 -9.86 -30.02 -3.29
C MET A 1 -10.32 -28.81 -2.49
N PRO A 2 -9.51 -27.76 -2.27
CA PRO A 2 -9.95 -26.61 -1.48
C PRO A 2 -11.02 -25.85 -2.28
N MET A 3 -12.16 -25.57 -1.65
CA MET A 3 -13.21 -24.73 -2.23
C MET A 3 -12.69 -23.30 -2.32
N ILE A 4 -12.35 -22.88 -3.54
CA ILE A 4 -12.10 -21.48 -3.86
C ILE A 4 -13.48 -20.80 -3.89
N PRO A 5 -13.76 -19.82 -3.02
CA PRO A 5 -15.03 -19.11 -3.07
C PRO A 5 -15.13 -18.38 -4.42
N SER A 6 -16.04 -18.80 -5.28
CA SER A 6 -16.27 -18.21 -6.61
C SER A 6 -16.74 -16.75 -6.58
N ASP A 7 -17.03 -16.23 -5.39
CA ASP A 7 -17.61 -14.91 -5.15
C ASP A 7 -16.69 -14.02 -4.30
N LEU A 8 -15.40 -14.38 -4.18
CA LEU A 8 -14.43 -13.54 -3.47
C LEU A 8 -14.19 -12.26 -4.26
N THR A 9 -14.81 -11.17 -3.80
CA THR A 9 -14.73 -9.83 -4.40
C THR A 9 -13.82 -8.89 -3.63
N HIS A 10 -13.52 -9.21 -2.37
CA HIS A 10 -12.79 -8.34 -1.44
C HIS A 10 -11.64 -9.11 -0.78
N ILE A 11 -10.43 -8.58 -0.89
CA ILE A 11 -9.24 -9.10 -0.23
C ILE A 11 -8.66 -8.00 0.66
N CYS A 12 -8.33 -8.37 1.89
CA CYS A 12 -7.67 -7.49 2.85
C CYS A 12 -6.48 -8.23 3.47
N LEU A 13 -5.28 -7.73 3.21
CA LEU A 13 -4.06 -8.15 3.89
C LEU A 13 -3.69 -7.08 4.91
N THR A 14 -3.57 -7.49 6.16
CA THR A 14 -3.18 -6.62 7.27
C THR A 14 -1.75 -6.91 7.70
N GLU A 15 -1.15 -5.99 8.43
CA GLU A 15 0.24 -6.09 8.91
C GLU A 15 0.52 -7.36 9.74
N ALA A 16 -0.49 -7.89 10.43
CA ALA A 16 -0.38 -9.16 11.15
C ALA A 16 -0.25 -10.40 10.24
N CYS A 17 -0.53 -10.25 8.94
CA CYS A 17 -0.40 -11.30 7.94
C CYS A 17 0.95 -11.13 7.23
N TYR A 18 1.95 -11.88 7.68
CA TYR A 18 3.20 -11.98 6.94
C TYR A 18 2.98 -12.87 5.71
N LEU A 19 2.87 -12.24 4.54
CA LEU A 19 2.74 -12.91 3.25
C LEU A 19 3.75 -12.28 2.27
N PRO A 20 4.87 -12.94 1.97
CA PRO A 20 5.82 -12.45 0.97
C PRO A 20 5.14 -12.22 -0.38
N PHE A 21 5.58 -11.19 -1.12
CA PHE A 21 4.92 -10.82 -2.37
C PHE A 21 4.84 -11.98 -3.39
N ASP A 22 5.89 -12.78 -3.53
CA ASP A 22 5.90 -13.94 -4.44
C ASP A 22 4.80 -14.97 -4.08
N GLN A 23 4.53 -15.16 -2.79
CA GLN A 23 3.45 -16.04 -2.33
C GLN A 23 2.08 -15.42 -2.57
N PHE A 24 1.97 -14.10 -2.42
CA PHE A 24 0.77 -13.35 -2.75
C PHE A 24 0.42 -13.47 -4.24
N GLU A 25 1.40 -13.35 -5.15
CA GLU A 25 1.16 -13.54 -6.59
C GLU A 25 0.62 -14.94 -6.90
N LEU A 26 1.21 -15.97 -6.28
CA LEU A 26 0.73 -17.36 -6.40
C LEU A 26 -0.68 -17.56 -5.82
N PHE A 27 -1.05 -16.79 -4.80
CA PHE A 27 -2.38 -16.81 -4.21
C PHE A 27 -3.40 -16.17 -5.16
N ILE A 28 -3.12 -14.96 -5.63
CA ILE A 28 -4.01 -14.20 -6.53
C ILE A 28 -4.26 -14.94 -7.84
N SER A 29 -3.20 -15.50 -8.45
CA SER A 29 -3.30 -16.20 -9.74
C SER A 29 -4.26 -17.39 -9.70
N LYS A 30 -4.55 -17.93 -8.51
CA LYS A 30 -5.45 -19.08 -8.33
C LYS A 30 -6.90 -18.69 -7.99
N LEU A 31 -7.13 -17.52 -7.40
CA LEU A 31 -8.34 -17.28 -6.61
C LEU A 31 -9.27 -16.18 -7.13
N CYS A 32 -8.83 -15.32 -8.06
CA CYS A 32 -9.33 -13.94 -8.02
C CYS A 32 -9.77 -13.27 -9.33
N PRO A 33 -10.36 -13.94 -10.34
CA PRO A 33 -10.83 -13.20 -11.52
C PRO A 33 -11.88 -12.13 -11.18
N ARG A 34 -12.62 -12.28 -10.08
CA ARG A 34 -13.72 -11.38 -9.68
C ARG A 34 -13.37 -10.41 -8.55
N VAL A 35 -12.10 -10.31 -8.16
CA VAL A 35 -11.73 -9.37 -7.10
C VAL A 35 -11.95 -7.94 -7.58
N GLU A 36 -12.78 -7.20 -6.83
CA GLU A 36 -13.10 -5.80 -7.09
C GLU A 36 -12.35 -4.86 -6.15
N MET A 37 -12.00 -5.36 -4.96
CA MET A 37 -11.30 -4.59 -3.93
C MET A 37 -10.13 -5.37 -3.37
N LEU A 38 -8.95 -4.75 -3.43
CA LEU A 38 -7.73 -5.22 -2.81
C LEU A 38 -7.24 -4.16 -1.83
N ARG A 39 -7.16 -4.53 -0.55
CA ARG A 39 -6.56 -3.72 0.50
C ARG A 39 -5.33 -4.41 1.04
N ILE A 40 -4.23 -3.70 1.12
CA ILE A 40 -2.95 -4.23 1.57
C ILE A 40 -2.34 -3.23 2.53
N ASN A 41 -2.04 -3.68 3.73
CA ASN A 41 -1.26 -2.96 4.72
C ASN A 41 -0.17 -3.90 5.23
N ILE A 42 1.08 -3.60 4.88
CA ILE A 42 2.23 -4.49 5.11
C ILE A 42 3.43 -3.73 5.66
N LEU A 43 4.32 -4.47 6.30
CA LEU A 43 5.56 -3.97 6.89
C LEU A 43 6.75 -4.72 6.27
N ASP A 44 7.77 -3.98 5.86
CA ASP A 44 9.11 -4.48 5.52
C ASP A 44 9.19 -5.58 4.43
N ASP A 45 8.48 -5.42 3.30
CA ASP A 45 8.71 -6.23 2.09
C ASP A 45 8.78 -5.34 0.84
N LYS A 46 10.02 -5.03 0.44
CA LYS A 46 10.32 -4.17 -0.72
C LYS A 46 9.75 -4.70 -2.05
N ASN A 47 9.45 -5.99 -2.16
CA ASN A 47 8.92 -6.55 -3.40
C ASN A 47 7.50 -6.02 -3.70
N TYR A 48 6.77 -5.63 -2.66
CA TYR A 48 5.48 -4.96 -2.82
C TYR A 48 5.59 -3.53 -3.37
N LEU A 49 6.81 -2.97 -3.46
CA LEU A 49 7.07 -1.66 -4.06
C LEU A 49 7.46 -1.76 -5.54
N ASP A 50 7.30 -2.92 -6.17
CA ASP A 50 7.54 -3.09 -7.60
C ASP A 50 6.28 -2.80 -8.43
N ALA A 51 6.24 -1.59 -9.00
CA ALA A 51 5.10 -1.14 -9.79
C ALA A 51 4.82 -1.99 -11.03
N GLU A 52 5.87 -2.52 -11.68
CA GLU A 52 5.71 -3.32 -12.90
C GLU A 52 5.11 -4.68 -12.58
N ARG A 53 5.56 -5.32 -11.50
CA ARG A 53 4.98 -6.58 -11.04
C ARG A 53 3.52 -6.41 -10.67
N TRP A 54 3.18 -5.33 -9.96
CA TRP A 54 1.79 -5.01 -9.66
C TRP A 54 0.94 -4.84 -10.92
N GLN A 55 1.41 -4.05 -11.89
CA GLN A 55 0.70 -3.84 -13.15
C GLN A 55 0.48 -5.16 -13.89
N CYS A 56 1.52 -5.99 -14.02
CA CYS A 56 1.41 -7.32 -14.63
C CYS A 56 0.38 -8.20 -13.91
N LEU A 57 0.44 -8.27 -12.58
CA LEU A 57 -0.46 -9.08 -11.78
C LEU A 57 -1.93 -8.64 -11.92
N ILE A 58 -2.19 -7.33 -11.89
CA ILE A 58 -3.53 -6.77 -12.00
C ILE A 58 -4.11 -7.05 -13.40
N VAL A 59 -3.34 -6.76 -14.45
CA VAL A 59 -3.78 -6.99 -15.84
C VAL A 59 -4.06 -8.48 -16.09
N GLN A 60 -3.25 -9.39 -15.56
CA GLN A 60 -3.38 -10.82 -15.81
C GLN A 60 -4.48 -11.49 -14.97
N HIS A 61 -4.68 -11.06 -13.73
CA HIS A 61 -5.48 -11.84 -12.77
C HIS A 61 -6.60 -11.06 -12.08
N MET A 62 -6.63 -9.72 -12.18
CA MET A 62 -7.60 -8.89 -11.47
C MET A 62 -8.30 -7.88 -12.39
N GLY A 63 -8.79 -8.33 -13.55
CA GLY A 63 -9.44 -7.45 -14.54
C GLY A 63 -10.72 -6.74 -14.05
N HIS A 64 -11.27 -7.16 -12.91
CA HIS A 64 -12.41 -6.51 -12.26
C HIS A 64 -12.03 -5.58 -11.11
N LEU A 65 -10.73 -5.38 -10.84
CA LEU A 65 -10.24 -4.57 -9.72
C LEU A 65 -10.60 -3.10 -9.92
N ARG A 66 -11.36 -2.55 -8.97
CA ARG A 66 -11.79 -1.14 -8.97
C ARG A 66 -11.10 -0.35 -7.87
N THR A 67 -10.86 -1.00 -6.73
CA THR A 67 -10.26 -0.38 -5.56
C THR A 67 -8.94 -1.04 -5.22
N PHE A 68 -7.86 -0.27 -5.31
CA PHE A 68 -6.54 -0.67 -4.84
C PHE A 68 -6.13 0.25 -3.67
N ASP A 69 -6.32 -0.22 -2.43
CA ASP A 69 -5.92 0.47 -1.20
C ASP A 69 -4.59 -0.13 -0.73
N PHE A 70 -3.49 0.54 -0.99
CA PHE A 70 -2.16 0.03 -0.74
C PHE A 70 -1.45 0.85 0.32
N GLN A 71 -0.80 0.17 1.25
CA GLN A 71 0.01 0.79 2.26
C GLN A 71 1.20 -0.10 2.61
N HIS A 72 2.40 0.43 2.37
CA HIS A 72 3.66 -0.19 2.75
C HIS A 72 4.35 0.69 3.78
N ARG A 73 4.82 0.08 4.87
CA ARG A 73 5.65 0.74 5.89
C ARG A 73 7.03 0.10 5.92
N CYS A 74 8.03 0.90 6.22
CA CYS A 74 9.34 0.37 6.55
C CYS A 74 10.01 1.12 7.71
N VAL A 75 10.88 0.40 8.42
CA VAL A 75 11.79 1.01 9.40
C VAL A 75 13.07 1.44 8.68
N ILE A 76 13.29 2.75 8.62
CA ILE A 76 14.47 3.36 8.02
C ILE A 76 15.60 3.31 9.06
N ALA A 77 16.56 2.41 8.84
CA ALA A 77 17.83 2.42 9.58
C ALA A 77 18.55 3.77 9.37
N SER A 78 19.30 4.21 10.37
CA SER A 78 19.96 5.54 10.41
C SER A 78 20.88 5.85 9.23
N ASP A 79 21.28 4.82 8.49
CA ASP A 79 22.29 4.89 7.44
C ASP A 79 21.59 4.97 6.07
N ASP A 80 20.98 6.12 5.82
CA ASP A 80 20.59 6.81 4.56
C ASP A 80 20.16 6.08 3.26
N TYR A 81 20.10 4.76 3.18
CA TYR A 81 19.72 4.09 1.92
C TYR A 81 18.20 4.03 1.70
N GLN A 82 17.41 3.93 2.78
CA GLN A 82 15.95 3.77 2.66
C GLN A 82 15.18 5.08 2.52
N TYR A 83 15.76 6.23 2.92
CA TYR A 83 15.10 7.53 2.76
C TYR A 83 14.85 7.86 1.29
N ASN A 84 15.80 7.49 0.41
CA ASN A 84 15.66 7.68 -1.03
C ASN A 84 14.76 6.64 -1.73
N THR A 85 14.37 5.56 -1.05
CA THR A 85 13.69 4.44 -1.72
C THR A 85 12.28 4.81 -2.18
N TYR A 86 11.48 5.48 -1.37
CA TYR A 86 10.13 5.90 -1.80
C TYR A 86 10.15 7.04 -2.82
N HIS A 87 11.08 7.99 -2.67
CA HIS A 87 11.30 9.04 -3.66
C HIS A 87 11.68 8.46 -5.02
N ALA A 88 12.50 7.42 -5.08
CA ALA A 88 12.87 6.79 -6.35
C ALA A 88 11.75 5.93 -6.95
N ILE A 89 10.85 5.40 -6.12
CA ILE A 89 9.82 4.44 -6.55
C ILE A 89 8.52 5.14 -6.96
N ILE A 90 8.18 6.30 -6.39
CA ILE A 90 6.89 6.96 -6.64
C ILE A 90 6.63 7.24 -8.12
N ASP A 91 7.66 7.62 -8.87
CA ASP A 91 7.57 7.87 -10.32
C ASP A 91 7.22 6.60 -11.12
N ARG A 92 7.50 5.40 -10.58
CA ARG A 92 7.11 4.13 -11.20
C ARG A 92 5.62 3.83 -11.03
N PHE A 93 4.97 4.45 -10.04
CA PHE A 93 3.52 4.38 -9.79
C PHE A 93 2.73 5.53 -10.46
N SER A 94 3.31 6.19 -11.46
CA SER A 94 2.65 7.26 -12.24
C SER A 94 2.60 7.01 -13.75
N SER A 95 2.81 5.76 -14.19
CA SER A 95 2.59 5.38 -15.60
C SER A 95 1.12 5.57 -16.01
N PRO A 96 0.79 5.65 -17.32
CA PRO A 96 -0.60 5.79 -17.79
C PRO A 96 -1.56 4.78 -17.19
N PHE A 97 -1.10 3.53 -16.98
CA PHE A 97 -1.88 2.49 -16.30
C PHE A 97 -2.41 2.95 -14.94
N TRP A 98 -1.57 3.50 -14.07
CA TRP A 98 -1.97 3.96 -12.74
C TRP A 98 -2.91 5.18 -12.79
N LEU A 99 -2.62 6.11 -13.70
CA LEU A 99 -3.39 7.34 -13.88
C LEU A 99 -4.81 7.07 -14.43
N GLU A 100 -4.93 6.17 -15.39
CA GLU A 100 -6.22 5.75 -15.97
C GLU A 100 -7.13 5.08 -14.94
N HIS A 101 -6.55 4.30 -14.02
CA HIS A 101 -7.28 3.69 -12.90
C HIS A 101 -7.55 4.67 -11.75
N GLN A 102 -7.04 5.91 -11.84
CA GLN A 102 -7.12 6.92 -10.79
C GLN A 102 -6.55 6.44 -9.44
N TRP A 103 -5.56 5.56 -9.49
CA TRP A 103 -4.83 5.08 -8.31
C TRP A 103 -3.58 5.93 -8.13
N TYR A 104 -3.69 6.93 -7.24
CA TYR A 104 -2.60 7.84 -6.93
C TYR A 104 -1.86 7.38 -5.67
N PHE A 105 -0.59 7.75 -5.56
CA PHE A 105 0.25 7.35 -4.43
C PHE A 105 1.00 8.55 -3.86
N ALA A 106 1.30 8.47 -2.58
CA ALA A 106 2.14 9.40 -1.85
C ALA A 106 3.05 8.64 -0.89
N HIS A 107 4.07 9.33 -0.41
CA HIS A 107 4.91 8.83 0.67
C HIS A 107 5.13 9.91 1.73
N GLN A 108 5.39 9.44 2.94
CA GLN A 108 5.72 10.30 4.08
C GLN A 108 6.86 9.66 4.87
N HIS A 109 7.69 10.52 5.45
CA HIS A 109 8.74 10.13 6.38
C HIS A 109 8.43 10.76 7.73
N SER A 110 8.52 9.97 8.80
CA SER A 110 8.28 10.42 10.18
C SER A 110 9.27 9.77 11.11
N GLY A 111 9.81 10.52 12.07
CA GLY A 111 10.70 9.94 13.08
C GLY A 111 11.64 10.95 13.72
N CYS A 112 12.21 10.55 14.86
CA CYS A 112 13.31 11.26 15.51
C CYS A 112 14.64 10.56 15.17
N SER A 113 15.78 11.16 15.53
CA SER A 113 17.14 10.72 15.16
C SER A 113 17.46 9.23 15.38
N LYS A 114 16.69 8.50 16.20
CA LYS A 114 16.92 7.08 16.51
C LYS A 114 15.94 6.12 15.83
N HIS A 115 14.78 6.58 15.37
CA HIS A 115 13.72 5.74 14.80
C HIS A 115 13.03 6.51 13.67
N ARG A 116 13.47 6.26 12.43
CA ARG A 116 12.84 6.82 11.23
C ARG A 116 11.91 5.77 10.63
N TYR A 117 10.72 6.20 10.26
CA TYR A 117 9.72 5.37 9.60
C TYR A 117 9.37 6.02 8.27
N GLY A 118 9.30 5.21 7.24
CA GLY A 118 8.79 5.63 5.95
C GLY A 118 7.50 4.88 5.64
N ARG A 119 6.58 5.57 4.97
CA ARG A 119 5.33 5.00 4.51
C ARG A 119 5.09 5.40 3.07
N PHE A 120 4.74 4.43 2.24
CA PHE A 120 4.21 4.62 0.89
C PHE A 120 2.77 4.14 0.86
N TYR A 121 1.86 4.93 0.30
CA TYR A 121 0.44 4.64 0.40
C TYR A 121 -0.36 5.18 -0.77
N SER A 122 -1.45 4.50 -1.12
CA SER A 122 -2.42 4.98 -2.08
C SER A 122 -3.21 6.15 -1.49
N ILE A 123 -3.35 7.22 -2.26
CA ILE A 123 -4.23 8.34 -1.95
C ILE A 123 -5.61 7.97 -2.48
N GLN A 124 -6.53 7.75 -1.55
CA GLN A 124 -7.93 7.62 -1.92
C GLN A 124 -8.54 9.01 -2.11
N PRO A 125 -9.03 9.37 -3.31
CA PRO A 125 -9.66 10.68 -3.52
C PRO A 125 -10.88 10.93 -2.62
N TYR A 126 -11.49 9.87 -2.06
CA TYR A 126 -12.70 9.95 -1.23
C TYR A 126 -12.50 9.73 0.28
N ARG A 127 -11.30 9.38 0.77
CA ARG A 127 -11.06 9.13 2.22
C ARG A 127 -10.78 10.40 3.01
N ASN A 128 -10.48 11.51 2.33
CA ASN A 128 -10.11 12.80 2.95
C ASN A 128 -11.28 13.56 3.59
N LYS A 129 -12.48 12.96 3.73
CA LYS A 129 -13.58 13.55 4.51
C LYS A 129 -13.63 13.11 5.98
N LEU A 130 -12.77 12.20 6.44
CA LEU A 130 -12.89 11.63 7.80
C LEU A 130 -11.65 11.68 8.70
N VAL A 131 -10.67 12.56 8.45
CA VAL A 131 -9.67 12.87 9.48
C VAL A 131 -9.42 14.38 9.55
N CYS A 132 -10.42 15.09 10.07
CA CYS A 132 -10.23 16.36 10.75
C CYS A 132 -10.97 16.27 12.08
N THR A 133 -10.37 15.65 13.10
CA THR A 133 -10.70 15.95 14.49
C THR A 133 -9.54 15.64 15.41
N ALA A 134 -9.03 16.73 16.00
CA ALA A 134 -8.49 16.87 17.35
C ALA A 134 -7.22 16.07 17.72
N ASN A 135 -6.09 16.78 17.76
CA ASN A 135 -5.44 17.13 19.03
C ASN A 135 -4.42 18.27 18.79
N SER A 136 -4.91 19.48 18.66
CA SER A 136 -4.21 20.64 19.24
C SER A 136 -5.03 21.02 20.47
N TYR A 137 -4.43 20.90 21.65
CA TYR A 137 -4.63 21.67 22.89
C TYR A 137 -4.06 20.86 24.07
N LEU A 138 -3.46 21.59 25.01
CA LEU A 138 -2.72 21.20 26.23
C LEU A 138 -1.20 21.07 26.01
N ASN A 139 -0.32 21.99 26.41
CA ASN A 139 -0.47 23.21 27.20
C ASN A 139 0.69 24.16 26.87
N ALA A 140 0.36 25.38 26.44
CA ALA A 140 1.17 26.55 26.71
C ALA A 140 0.62 27.19 28.00
N GLY A 141 1.50 27.48 28.96
CA GLY A 141 1.26 28.45 30.04
C GLY A 141 0.45 27.98 31.25
N TYR A 142 1.15 27.63 32.33
CA TYR A 142 0.85 28.23 33.62
C TYR A 142 2.13 28.91 34.11
N SER A 143 1.90 30.11 34.63
CA SER A 143 2.75 31.17 35.18
C SER A 143 4.07 30.77 35.83
#